data_AF-A0A0S4IDW8-F1
#
_entry.id   AF-A0A0S4IDW8-F1
#
_cell.length_a   1.000
_cell.length_b   1.000
_cell.length_c   1.000
_cell.angle_alpha   90.00
_cell.angle_beta   90.00
_cell.angle_gamma   90.00
#
_symmetry.space_group_name_H-M   'P 1'
#
loop_
_entity.id
_entity.type
_entity.pdbx_description
1 polymer ?
#
loop_
_entity_poly.entity_id
_entity_poly.type
_entity_poly.pdbx_seq_one_letter_code
_entity_poly.pdbx_strand_id
1 'polypeptide(L)' 'MDDYNEPALRLQKTLLNLRRERDKLKGEGKYDEASALAVSIARIETTLAQLPAAFKPDTLQ' A
#
# COMPACT_ATOMS: atom_id res chain seq x y z
N MET A 1 5.29 23.47 -7.39
CA MET A 1 5.13 22.24 -8.19
C MET A 1 5.10 21.08 -7.18
N ASP A 2 4.26 21.19 -6.13
CA ASP A 2 4.49 20.47 -4.86
C ASP A 2 3.23 19.85 -4.24
N ASP A 3 2.03 20.25 -4.67
CA ASP A 3 0.79 19.80 -4.02
C ASP A 3 0.43 18.33 -4.31
N TYR A 4 1.04 17.73 -5.35
CA TYR A 4 0.75 16.35 -5.75
C TYR A 4 1.56 15.31 -4.96
N ASN A 5 2.59 15.73 -4.21
CA ASN A 5 3.49 14.83 -3.49
C ASN A 5 2.91 14.39 -2.14
N GLU A 6 2.15 15.25 -1.44
CA GLU A 6 1.55 14.90 -0.15
C GLU A 6 0.54 13.75 -0.21
N PRO A 7 -0.43 13.72 -1.16
CA PRO A 7 -1.40 12.63 -1.23
C PRO A 7 -0.74 11.29 -1.58
N ALA A 8 0.22 11.31 -2.52
CA ALA A 8 0.97 10.11 -2.91
C ALA A 8 1.81 9.57 -1.75
N LEU A 9 2.51 10.45 -1.03
CA LEU A 9 3.32 10.07 0.12
C LEU A 9 2.47 9.53 1.28
N ARG A 10 1.33 10.15 1.57
CA ARG A 10 0.36 9.64 2.55
C ARG A 10 -0.14 8.25 2.17
N LEU A 11 -0.44 8.02 0.89
CA LEU A 11 -0.89 6.72 0.41
C LEU A 11 0.19 5.64 0.51
N GLN A 12 1.45 5.96 0.18
CA GLN A 12 2.59 5.05 0.39
C GLN A 12 2.77 4.68 1.87
N LYS A 13 2.68 5.66 2.77
CA LYS A 13 2.78 5.43 4.22
C LYS A 13 1.66 4.53 4.72
N THR A 14 0.44 4.75 4.25
CA THR A 14 -0.71 3.89 4.56
C THR A 14 -0.48 2.47 4.07
N LEU A 15 -0.01 2.27 2.83
CA LEU A 15 0.30 0.94 2.30
C LEU A 15 1.39 0.22 3.12
N LEU A 16 2.43 0.94 3.53
CA LEU A 16 3.48 0.38 4.38
C LEU A 16 2.91 -0.12 5.72
N ASN A 17 2.02 0.66 6.34
CA ASN A 17 1.35 0.25 7.58
C ASN A 17 0.47 -0.99 7.37
N LEU A 18 -0.33 -1.03 6.30
CA LEU A 18 -1.18 -2.18 5.97
C LEU A 18 -0.36 -3.46 5.74
N ARG A 19 0.79 -3.36 5.06
CA ARG A 19 1.71 -4.50 4.86
C ARG A 19 2.27 -5.02 6.18
N ARG A 20 2.69 -4.12 7.09
CA ARG A 20 3.17 -4.48 8.43
C ARG A 20 2.08 -5.17 9.25
N GLU A 21 0.85 -4.68 9.17
CA GLU A 21 -0.28 -5.25 9.90
C GLU A 21 -0.63 -6.65 9.37
N ARG A 22 -0.61 -6.85 8.05
CA ARG A 22 -0.74 -8.18 7.44
C ARG A 22 0.33 -9.14 7.97
N ASP A 23 1.57 -8.70 8.02
CA ASP A 23 2.68 -9.56 8.46
C ASP A 23 2.58 -9.87 9.96
N LYS A 24 2.10 -8.92 10.76
CA LYS A 24 1.74 -9.14 12.16
C LYS A 24 0.61 -10.19 12.30
N LEU A 25 -0.47 -10.05 11.54
CA LEU A 25 -1.58 -11.02 11.54
C LEU A 25 -1.13 -12.43 11.15
N LYS A 26 -0.22 -12.55 10.18
CA LYS A 26 0.41 -13.84 9.83
C LYS A 26 1.23 -14.41 10.99
N GLY A 27 1.98 -13.57 11.69
CA GLY A 27 2.75 -13.97 12.88
C GLY A 27 1.87 -14.39 14.05
N GLU A 28 0.67 -13.82 14.17
CA GLU A 28 -0.36 -14.20 15.17
C GLU A 28 -1.18 -15.44 14.77
N GLY A 29 -0.96 -16.02 13.58
CA GLY A 29 -1.72 -17.16 13.07
C GLY A 29 -3.11 -16.80 12.51
N LYS A 30 -3.43 -15.51 12.37
CA LYS A 30 -4.69 -14.99 11.80
C LYS A 30 -4.62 -14.93 10.28
N TYR A 31 -4.48 -16.09 9.65
CA TYR A 31 -4.25 -16.19 8.20
C TYR A 31 -5.43 -15.69 7.35
N ASP A 32 -6.66 -15.82 7.84
CA ASP A 32 -7.85 -15.36 7.13
C ASP A 32 -7.91 -13.82 7.10
N GLU A 33 -7.69 -13.17 8.24
CA GLU A 33 -7.60 -11.70 8.34
C GLU A 33 -6.44 -11.17 7.51
N ALA A 34 -5.27 -11.83 7.56
CA ALA A 34 -4.13 -11.47 6.74
C ALA A 34 -4.41 -11.62 5.24
N SER A 35 -5.18 -12.64 4.83
CA SER A 35 -5.58 -12.82 3.42
C SER A 35 -6.56 -11.76 2.96
N ALA A 36 -7.56 -11.42 3.77
CA ALA A 36 -8.49 -10.33 3.49
C ALA A 36 -7.75 -8.98 3.35
N LEU A 37 -6.76 -8.74 4.23
CA LEU A 37 -5.93 -7.56 4.16
C LEU A 37 -5.02 -7.56 2.93
N ALA A 38 -4.47 -8.71 2.53
CA ALA A 38 -3.67 -8.85 1.32
C ALA A 38 -4.47 -8.53 0.05
N VAL A 39 -5.73 -8.96 -0.04
CA VAL A 39 -6.62 -8.61 -1.17
C VAL A 39 -6.86 -7.10 -1.23
N SER A 40 -7.04 -6.46 -0.09
CA SER A 40 -7.25 -5.01 0.00
C SER A 40 -6.01 -4.23 -0.43
N ILE A 41 -4.82 -4.65 0.02
CA ILE A 41 -3.53 -4.10 -0.41
C ILE A 41 -3.35 -4.24 -1.93
N ALA A 42 -3.60 -5.43 -2.49
CA ALA A 42 -3.44 -5.69 -3.92
C ALA A 42 -4.34 -4.81 -4.79
N ARG A 43 -5.57 -4.51 -4.34
CA ARG A 43 -6.47 -3.57 -5.04
C ARG A 43 -5.88 -2.16 -5.06
N ILE A 44 -5.40 -1.67 -3.93
CA ILE A 44 -4.80 -0.32 -3.83
C ILE A 44 -3.54 -0.25 -4.71
N GLU A 45 -2.70 -1.27 -4.70
CA GLU A 45 -1.50 -1.36 -5.54
C GLU A 45 -1.82 -1.41 -7.03
N THR A 46 -2.90 -2.11 -7.42
CA THR A 46 -3.37 -2.15 -8.81
C THR A 46 -3.86 -0.78 -9.25
N THR A 47 -4.66 -0.09 -8.43
CA THR A 47 -5.10 1.28 -8.70
C THR A 47 -3.92 2.23 -8.83
N LEU A 48 -2.90 2.08 -7.97
CA LEU A 48 -1.66 2.86 -8.08
C LEU A 48 -0.87 2.56 -9.36
N ALA A 49 -0.79 1.29 -9.77
CA ALA A 49 -0.10 0.89 -11.00
C ALA A 49 -0.79 1.43 -12.27
N GLN A 50 -2.10 1.68 -12.19
CA GLN A 50 -2.90 2.29 -13.25
C GLN A 50 -2.84 3.82 -13.25
N LEU A 51 -2.35 4.45 -12.18
CA LEU A 51 -2.14 5.90 -12.19
C LEU A 51 -1.01 6.26 -13.17
N PRO A 52 -1.11 7.42 -13.87
CA PRO A 52 -0.06 7.91 -14.74
C PRO A 52 1.28 7.95 -14.02
N ALA A 53 2.40 7.72 -14.74
CA ALA A 53 3.74 7.65 -14.17
C ALA A 53 4.14 8.86 -13.28
N ALA A 54 3.45 10.00 -13.42
CA ALA A 54 3.53 11.15 -12.52
C ALA A 54 3.17 10.87 -11.05
N PHE A 55 2.45 9.77 -10.76
CA PHE A 55 2.08 9.33 -9.41
C PHE A 55 2.94 8.19 -8.89
N LYS A 56 3.86 7.66 -9.70
CA LYS A 56 4.75 6.56 -9.31
C LYS A 56 5.93 7.21 -8.58
N PRO A 57 5.96 7.22 -7.24
CA PRO A 57 6.99 7.95 -6.55
C PRO A 57 8.28 7.13 -6.71
N ASP A 58 9.37 7.78 -7.07
CA ASP A 58 10.70 7.17 -7.30
C ASP A 58 11.25 6.37 -6.09
N THR A 59 10.53 6.40 -4.96
CA THR A 59 10.88 5.69 -3.72
C THR A 59 10.57 4.19 -3.73
N LEU A 60 10.05 3.64 -4.83
CA LEU A 60 9.96 2.19 -5.04
C LEU A 60 11.19 1.67 -5.81
N GLN A 61 12.37 1.82 -5.21
CA GLN A 61 13.56 1.03 -5.53
C GLN A 61 13.68 -0.14 -4.55
#